data_AF-A0A1F9N393-F1
#
_entry.id   AF-A0A1F9N393-F1
#
_cell.length_a   1.000
_cell.length_b   1.000
_cell.length_c   1.000
_cell.angle_alpha   90.00
_cell.angle_beta   90.00
_cell.angle_gamma   90.00
#
_symmetry.space_group_name_H-M   'P 1'
#
loop_
_entity.id
_entity.type
_entity.pdbx_description
1 polymer ?
#
loop_
_entity_poly.entity_id
_entity_poly.type
_entity_poly.pdbx_seq_one_letter_code
_entity_poly.pdbx_strand_id
1 'polypeptide(L)'
;MKNFVMLMVFGVSAVVACVPTASREECAGACANQAKLQGPAADPNAEAAAKVAAEFAPKLADAEKLLADEVGKIDAEMQPKLAKAQGKAKDAMVAEIAKMKADKTAELQSQIDELNQAKTAAIAAAESNAAIEAKKAAEQALETCIESCTTAQTPKPKADCQAQAASQDDFAACK
;
A
#
# COMPACT_ATOMS: atom_id res chain seq x y z
N MET A 1 -54.51 -26.30 55.27
CA MET A 1 -53.62 -27.12 56.12
C MET A 1 -52.28 -27.15 55.41
N LYS A 2 -51.36 -26.24 55.75
CA LYS A 2 -50.26 -26.40 56.72
C LYS A 2 -49.35 -27.60 56.41
N ASN A 3 -48.05 -27.29 56.36
CA ASN A 3 -46.85 -28.17 56.37
C ASN A 3 -46.17 -28.24 54.98
N PHE A 4 -44.85 -28.12 54.82
CA PHE A 4 -43.74 -27.88 55.73
C PHE A 4 -42.55 -27.39 54.89
N VAL A 5 -41.76 -26.48 55.45
CA VAL A 5 -40.48 -26.00 54.90
C VAL A 5 -39.48 -27.17 54.85
N MET A 6 -38.80 -27.38 53.72
CA MET A 6 -37.49 -28.04 53.70
C MET A 6 -36.59 -27.46 52.61
N LEU A 7 -36.10 -26.27 52.93
CA LEU A 7 -34.74 -25.77 52.74
C LEU A 7 -33.72 -26.88 52.35
N MET A 8 -33.48 -27.06 51.05
CA MET A 8 -32.25 -27.67 50.53
C MET A 8 -31.40 -26.56 49.91
N VAL A 9 -30.64 -25.91 50.79
CA VAL A 9 -29.43 -25.16 50.42
C VAL A 9 -28.42 -26.20 49.96
N PHE A 10 -28.46 -26.57 48.68
CA PHE A 10 -27.28 -27.11 48.03
C PHE A 10 -26.32 -25.93 47.88
N GLY A 11 -25.44 -25.80 48.87
CA GLY A 11 -24.20 -25.07 48.72
C GLY A 11 -23.45 -25.67 47.54
N VAL A 12 -23.65 -25.09 46.36
CA VAL A 12 -22.64 -25.12 45.31
C VAL A 12 -21.51 -24.31 45.92
N SER A 13 -20.58 -25.03 46.55
CA SER A 13 -19.26 -24.54 46.84
C SER A 13 -18.72 -23.99 45.53
N ALA A 14 -18.86 -22.68 45.33
CA ALA A 14 -18.09 -21.94 44.37
C ALA A 14 -16.65 -22.07 44.84
N VAL A 15 -16.02 -23.19 44.47
CA VAL A 15 -14.59 -23.19 44.21
C VAL A 15 -14.47 -22.16 43.11
N VAL A 16 -14.20 -20.91 43.50
CA VAL A 16 -13.61 -19.92 42.61
C VAL A 16 -12.24 -20.52 42.30
N ALA A 17 -12.24 -21.51 41.41
CA ALA A 17 -11.03 -21.95 40.76
C ALA A 17 -10.56 -20.68 40.05
N CYS A 18 -9.52 -20.06 40.58
CA CYS A 18 -8.82 -18.99 39.90
C CYS A 18 -8.45 -19.54 38.53
N VAL A 19 -9.27 -19.26 37.52
CA VAL A 19 -8.95 -19.65 36.16
C VAL A 19 -7.68 -18.89 35.84
N PRO A 20 -6.57 -19.58 35.52
CA PRO A 20 -5.32 -18.90 35.27
C PRO A 20 -5.51 -17.93 34.12
N THR A 21 -5.17 -16.66 34.37
CA THR A 21 -5.16 -15.63 33.34
C THR A 21 -4.00 -15.87 32.39
N ALA A 22 -4.22 -15.65 31.11
CA ALA A 22 -3.20 -15.74 30.09
C ALA A 22 -2.06 -14.75 30.39
N SER A 23 -0.84 -15.26 30.31
CA SER A 23 0.39 -14.48 30.29
C SER A 23 0.52 -13.71 28.98
N ARG A 24 1.46 -12.75 28.96
CA ARG A 24 1.78 -11.97 27.75
C ARG A 24 2.15 -12.88 26.57
N GLU A 25 2.85 -13.97 26.82
CA GLU A 25 3.32 -14.92 25.80
C GLU A 25 2.15 -15.70 25.15
N GLU A 26 1.18 -16.12 25.97
CA GLU A 26 -0.04 -16.79 25.50
C GLU A 26 -0.94 -15.84 24.71
N CYS A 27 -1.08 -14.60 25.19
CA CYS A 27 -1.75 -13.54 24.45
C CYS A 27 -1.04 -13.22 23.11
N ALA A 28 0.29 -13.25 23.07
CA ALA A 28 1.06 -13.05 21.84
C ALA A 28 0.78 -14.17 20.82
N GLY A 29 0.69 -15.42 21.27
CA GLY A 29 0.31 -16.55 20.42
C GLY A 29 -1.10 -16.40 19.82
N ALA A 30 -2.08 -16.01 20.65
CA ALA A 30 -3.45 -15.77 20.20
C ALA A 30 -3.54 -14.61 19.20
N CYS A 31 -2.89 -13.47 19.49
CA CYS A 31 -2.89 -12.29 18.62
C CYS A 31 -2.14 -12.52 17.30
N ALA A 32 -1.03 -13.26 17.31
CA ALA A 32 -0.31 -13.63 16.09
C ALA A 32 -1.17 -14.56 15.19
N ASN A 33 -1.89 -15.50 15.79
CA ASN A 33 -2.81 -16.35 15.05
C ASN A 33 -4.01 -15.55 14.51
N GLN A 34 -4.54 -14.61 15.29
CA GLN A 34 -5.60 -13.71 14.84
C GLN A 34 -5.18 -12.89 13.60
N ALA A 35 -3.98 -12.28 13.65
CA ALA A 35 -3.44 -11.52 12.52
C ALA A 35 -3.26 -12.41 11.27
N LYS A 36 -2.83 -13.67 11.45
CA LYS A 36 -2.72 -14.64 10.36
C LYS A 36 -4.08 -15.01 9.76
N LEU A 37 -5.11 -15.19 10.60
CA LEU A 37 -6.47 -15.56 10.19
C LEU A 37 -7.24 -14.39 9.54
N GLN A 38 -6.89 -13.14 9.85
CA GLN A 38 -7.46 -11.94 9.21
C GLN A 38 -7.06 -11.78 7.75
N GLY A 39 -6.07 -12.56 7.27
CA GLY A 39 -5.56 -12.48 5.91
C GLY A 39 -4.66 -11.26 5.70
N PRO A 40 -3.96 -11.20 4.55
CA PRO A 40 -3.12 -10.05 4.24
C PRO A 40 -3.98 -8.81 4.10
N ALA A 41 -3.57 -7.72 4.76
CA ALA A 41 -4.07 -6.39 4.43
C ALA A 41 -3.78 -6.06 2.95
N ALA A 42 -4.50 -5.09 2.38
CA ALA A 42 -4.22 -4.59 1.03
C ALA A 42 -2.72 -4.31 0.86
N ASP A 43 -2.17 -4.69 -0.31
CA ASP A 43 -0.73 -4.58 -0.57
C ASP A 43 -0.29 -3.10 -0.48
N PRO A 44 0.45 -2.71 0.58
CA PRO A 44 0.84 -1.33 0.80
C PRO A 44 1.79 -0.82 -0.29
N ASN A 45 2.50 -1.72 -0.97
CA ASN A 45 3.41 -1.38 -2.06
C ASN A 45 2.62 -0.99 -3.31
N ALA A 46 1.57 -1.74 -3.64
CA ALA A 46 0.72 -1.45 -4.79
C ALA A 46 0.04 -0.07 -4.67
N GLU A 47 -0.41 0.30 -3.46
CA GLU A 47 -1.01 1.61 -3.21
C GLU A 47 0.04 2.74 -3.28
N ALA A 48 1.24 2.52 -2.73
CA ALA A 48 2.34 3.48 -2.77
C ALA A 48 2.81 3.74 -4.22
N ALA A 49 2.98 2.69 -5.01
CA ALA A 49 3.34 2.79 -6.43
C ALA A 49 2.26 3.54 -7.23
N ALA A 50 0.98 3.27 -6.97
CA ALA A 50 -0.14 3.93 -7.65
C ALA A 50 -0.16 5.44 -7.38
N LYS A 51 0.12 5.88 -6.14
CA LYS A 51 0.20 7.31 -5.78
C LYS A 51 1.31 8.01 -6.53
N VAL A 52 2.52 7.44 -6.53
CA VAL A 52 3.66 8.02 -7.27
C VAL A 52 3.37 8.04 -8.77
N ALA A 53 2.78 6.97 -9.32
CA ALA A 53 2.40 6.93 -10.73
C ALA A 53 1.40 8.04 -11.10
N ALA A 54 0.43 8.31 -10.23
CA ALA A 54 -0.54 9.39 -10.42
C ALA A 54 0.11 10.78 -10.36
N GLU A 55 1.12 10.99 -9.51
CA GLU A 55 1.85 12.27 -9.42
C GLU A 55 2.73 12.55 -10.65
N PHE A 56 3.29 11.51 -11.27
CA PHE A 56 4.14 11.64 -12.46
C PHE A 56 3.37 11.66 -13.77
N ALA A 57 2.14 11.12 -13.80
CA ALA A 57 1.29 11.11 -15.00
C ALA A 57 1.11 12.51 -15.65
N PRO A 58 0.73 13.58 -14.93
CA PRO A 58 0.59 14.90 -15.54
C PRO A 58 1.93 15.47 -16.03
N LYS A 59 3.03 15.22 -15.30
CA LYS A 59 4.37 15.73 -15.68
C LYS A 59 4.86 15.11 -17.00
N LEU A 60 4.63 13.83 -17.18
CA LEU A 60 4.96 13.13 -18.43
C LEU A 60 4.07 13.62 -19.58
N ALA A 61 2.75 13.76 -19.34
CA ALA A 61 1.83 14.28 -20.35
C ALA A 61 2.18 15.72 -20.77
N ASP A 62 2.58 16.58 -19.83
CA ASP A 62 3.01 17.94 -20.11
C ASP A 62 4.33 17.97 -20.91
N ALA A 63 5.27 17.09 -20.60
CA ALA A 63 6.54 16.97 -21.35
C ALA A 63 6.31 16.45 -22.78
N GLU A 64 5.46 15.46 -22.98
CA GLU A 64 5.06 14.97 -24.30
C GLU A 64 4.33 16.04 -25.11
N LYS A 65 3.46 16.81 -24.45
CA LYS A 65 2.78 17.94 -25.09
C LYS A 65 3.77 19.04 -25.49
N LEU A 66 4.72 19.38 -24.62
CA LEU A 66 5.77 20.36 -24.92
C LEU A 66 6.60 19.92 -26.13
N LEU A 67 6.95 18.64 -26.22
CA LEU A 67 7.61 18.05 -27.38
C LEU A 67 6.81 18.27 -28.67
N ALA A 68 5.51 17.91 -28.65
CA ALA A 68 4.65 18.09 -29.81
C ALA A 68 4.50 19.58 -30.20
N ASP A 69 4.33 20.46 -29.23
CA ASP A 69 4.17 21.91 -29.45
C ASP A 69 5.43 22.54 -30.04
N GLU A 70 6.62 22.21 -29.51
CA GLU A 70 7.90 22.76 -30.00
C GLU A 70 8.25 22.25 -31.41
N VAL A 71 8.02 20.96 -31.68
CA VAL A 71 8.18 20.42 -33.04
C VAL A 71 7.17 21.05 -34.01
N GLY A 72 5.94 21.29 -33.56
CA GLY A 72 4.91 21.97 -34.35
C GLY A 72 5.23 23.45 -34.62
N LYS A 73 5.88 24.15 -33.69
CA LYS A 73 6.37 25.52 -33.91
C LYS A 73 7.43 25.58 -35.01
N ILE A 74 8.37 24.62 -35.04
CA ILE A 74 9.36 24.52 -36.12
C ILE A 74 8.65 24.39 -37.49
N ASP A 75 7.59 23.59 -37.58
CA ASP A 75 6.78 23.50 -38.81
C ASP A 75 6.11 24.82 -39.17
N ALA A 76 5.44 25.45 -38.21
CA ALA A 76 4.71 26.70 -38.43
C ALA A 76 5.63 27.85 -38.87
N GLU A 77 6.83 27.96 -38.28
CA GLU A 77 7.80 28.99 -38.60
C GLU A 77 8.51 28.74 -39.95
N MET A 78 8.68 27.47 -40.34
CA MET A 78 9.46 27.09 -41.52
C MET A 78 8.60 26.84 -42.77
N GLN A 79 7.32 26.44 -42.64
CA GLN A 79 6.39 26.30 -43.77
C GLN A 79 6.32 27.52 -44.71
N PRO A 80 6.12 28.76 -44.23
CA PRO A 80 6.00 29.92 -45.11
C PRO A 80 7.32 30.25 -45.82
N LYS A 81 8.46 29.90 -45.22
CA LYS A 81 9.78 30.07 -45.85
C LYS A 81 10.03 28.98 -46.89
N LEU A 82 9.65 27.73 -46.59
CA LEU A 82 9.76 26.59 -47.50
C LEU A 82 8.90 26.77 -48.76
N ALA A 83 7.69 27.34 -48.61
CA ALA A 83 6.79 27.64 -49.73
C ALA A 83 7.39 28.65 -50.73
N LYS A 84 8.32 29.50 -50.28
CA LYS A 84 9.00 30.52 -51.11
C LYS A 84 10.33 30.02 -51.68
N ALA A 85 10.85 28.89 -51.21
CA ALA A 85 12.12 28.32 -51.67
C ALA A 85 11.94 27.54 -52.99
N GLN A 86 12.94 27.63 -53.88
CA GLN A 86 12.93 26.94 -55.18
C GLN A 86 14.26 26.19 -55.43
N GLY A 87 14.20 25.14 -56.25
CA GLY A 87 15.36 24.35 -56.65
C GLY A 87 16.17 23.83 -55.44
N LYS A 88 17.51 23.84 -55.56
CA LYS A 88 18.41 23.31 -54.52
C LYS A 88 18.29 23.99 -53.15
N ALA A 89 17.81 25.24 -53.10
CA ALA A 89 17.57 25.94 -51.84
C ALA A 89 16.39 25.33 -51.06
N LYS A 90 15.39 24.78 -51.78
CA LYS A 90 14.27 24.07 -51.15
C LYS A 90 14.73 22.77 -50.51
N ASP A 91 15.55 21.99 -51.21
CA ASP A 91 16.05 20.70 -50.70
C ASP A 91 16.93 20.88 -49.46
N ALA A 92 17.82 21.88 -49.49
CA ALA A 92 18.63 22.24 -48.32
C ALA A 92 17.77 22.66 -47.12
N MET A 93 16.70 23.43 -47.38
CA MET A 93 15.79 23.88 -46.33
C MET A 93 14.95 22.74 -45.73
N VAL A 94 14.52 21.77 -46.53
CA VAL A 94 13.85 20.55 -46.01
C VAL A 94 14.79 19.76 -45.09
N ALA A 95 16.06 19.60 -45.48
CA ALA A 95 17.05 18.90 -44.67
C ALA A 95 17.32 19.64 -43.34
N GLU A 96 17.39 20.97 -43.37
CA GLU A 96 17.58 21.78 -42.16
C GLU A 96 16.38 21.70 -41.21
N ILE A 97 15.14 21.74 -41.74
CA ILE A 97 13.92 21.55 -40.93
C ILE A 97 13.91 20.17 -40.28
N ALA A 98 14.23 19.12 -41.04
CA ALA A 98 14.29 17.76 -40.53
C ALA A 98 15.34 17.64 -39.40
N LYS A 99 16.50 18.28 -39.57
CA LYS A 99 17.55 18.31 -38.55
C LYS A 99 17.10 19.05 -37.29
N MET A 100 16.54 20.25 -37.41
CA MET A 100 16.07 21.01 -36.24
C MET A 100 15.00 20.25 -35.45
N LYS A 101 14.09 19.57 -36.14
CA LYS A 101 13.11 18.71 -35.47
C LYS A 101 13.78 17.54 -34.75
N ALA A 102 14.70 16.85 -35.40
CA ALA A 102 15.42 15.74 -34.80
C ALA A 102 16.21 16.18 -33.55
N ASP A 103 16.92 17.31 -33.64
CA ASP A 103 17.69 17.89 -32.53
C ASP A 103 16.75 18.28 -31.37
N LYS A 104 15.60 18.93 -31.66
CA LYS A 104 14.63 19.32 -30.64
C LYS A 104 13.92 18.12 -30.01
N THR A 105 13.60 17.12 -30.81
CA THR A 105 13.05 15.85 -30.32
C THR A 105 14.05 15.14 -29.42
N ALA A 106 15.32 15.07 -29.80
CA ALA A 106 16.34 14.44 -28.97
C ALA A 106 16.52 15.16 -27.62
N GLU A 107 16.54 16.50 -27.61
CA GLU A 107 16.63 17.31 -26.39
C GLU A 107 15.46 17.03 -25.43
N LEU A 108 14.23 17.07 -25.92
CA LEU A 108 13.03 16.92 -25.09
C LEU A 108 12.76 15.45 -24.74
N GLN A 109 13.12 14.49 -25.60
CA GLN A 109 13.04 13.07 -25.29
C GLN A 109 13.97 12.71 -24.12
N SER A 110 15.16 13.31 -24.05
CA SER A 110 16.06 13.11 -22.90
C SER A 110 15.39 13.51 -21.58
N GLN A 111 14.62 14.61 -21.57
CA GLN A 111 13.89 15.06 -20.37
C GLN A 111 12.74 14.11 -20.01
N ILE A 112 12.04 13.56 -21.00
CA ILE A 112 11.00 12.54 -20.79
C ILE A 112 11.62 11.27 -20.21
N ASP A 113 12.78 10.85 -20.71
CA ASP A 113 13.49 9.67 -20.22
C ASP A 113 13.98 9.88 -18.78
N GLU A 114 14.52 11.05 -18.46
CA GLU A 114 14.88 11.44 -17.08
C GLU A 114 13.66 11.44 -16.14
N LEU A 115 12.50 11.94 -16.58
CA LEU A 115 11.26 11.90 -15.80
C LEU A 115 10.78 10.47 -15.55
N ASN A 116 10.90 9.58 -16.54
CA ASN A 116 10.56 8.16 -16.38
C ASN A 116 11.52 7.43 -15.42
N GLN A 117 12.81 7.75 -15.47
CA GLN A 117 13.78 7.23 -14.50
C GLN A 117 13.48 7.73 -13.09
N ALA A 118 13.19 9.03 -12.93
CA ALA A 118 12.82 9.61 -11.66
C ALA A 118 11.53 9.00 -11.09
N LYS A 119 10.52 8.74 -11.95
CA LYS A 119 9.29 8.03 -11.57
C LYS A 119 9.61 6.62 -11.03
N THR A 120 10.45 5.87 -11.74
CA THR A 120 10.81 4.51 -11.35
C THR A 120 11.55 4.47 -10.01
N ALA A 121 12.51 5.39 -9.82
CA ALA A 121 13.23 5.53 -8.55
C ALA A 121 12.30 5.94 -7.41
N ALA A 122 11.35 6.85 -7.66
CA ALA A 122 10.38 7.28 -6.67
C ALA A 122 9.40 6.15 -6.28
N ILE A 123 8.97 5.32 -7.24
CA ILE A 123 8.14 4.12 -6.96
C ILE A 123 8.92 3.17 -6.05
N ALA A 124 10.16 2.81 -6.40
CA ALA A 124 10.96 1.90 -5.59
C ALA A 124 11.19 2.42 -4.15
N ALA A 125 11.42 3.74 -4.01
CA ALA A 125 11.55 4.36 -2.69
C ALA A 125 10.22 4.35 -1.90
N ALA A 126 9.09 4.61 -2.57
CA ALA A 126 7.78 4.60 -1.94
C ALA A 126 7.37 3.19 -1.48
N GLU A 127 7.62 2.16 -2.29
CA GLU A 127 7.39 0.76 -1.93
C GLU A 127 8.25 0.33 -0.74
N SER A 128 9.54 0.70 -0.73
CA SER A 128 10.44 0.41 0.40
C SER A 128 9.92 1.04 1.71
N ASN A 129 9.50 2.31 1.67
CA ASN A 129 8.94 2.99 2.83
C ASN A 129 7.60 2.39 3.25
N ALA A 130 6.74 2.02 2.30
CA ALA A 130 5.45 1.39 2.56
C ALA A 130 5.62 0.03 3.26
N ALA A 131 6.60 -0.79 2.85
CA ALA A 131 6.91 -2.05 3.51
C ALA A 131 7.42 -1.86 4.95
N ILE A 132 8.25 -0.84 5.19
CA ILE A 132 8.75 -0.50 6.54
C ILE A 132 7.59 -0.07 7.44
N GLU A 133 6.76 0.86 6.98
CA GLU A 133 5.63 1.36 7.77
C GLU A 133 4.56 0.27 7.97
N ALA A 134 4.32 -0.60 6.99
CA ALA A 134 3.42 -1.73 7.14
C ALA A 134 3.93 -2.73 8.19
N LYS A 135 5.24 -3.03 8.20
CA LYS A 135 5.83 -3.88 9.24
C LYS A 135 5.69 -3.25 10.62
N LYS A 136 5.99 -1.97 10.74
CA LYS A 136 5.86 -1.22 12.00
C LYS A 136 4.41 -1.16 12.49
N ALA A 137 3.46 -0.93 11.59
CA ALA A 137 2.03 -0.96 11.91
C ALA A 137 1.57 -2.35 12.35
N ALA A 138 2.06 -3.42 11.71
CA ALA A 138 1.77 -4.80 12.11
C ALA A 138 2.34 -5.12 13.50
N GLU A 139 3.58 -4.71 13.79
CA GLU A 139 4.20 -4.85 15.12
C GLU A 139 3.42 -4.08 16.20
N GLN A 140 3.02 -2.84 15.91
CA GLN A 140 2.20 -2.03 16.83
C GLN A 140 0.80 -2.61 17.05
N ALA A 141 0.16 -3.13 16.00
CA ALA A 141 -1.14 -3.78 16.10
C ALA A 141 -1.06 -5.07 16.94
N LEU A 142 0.02 -5.85 16.79
CA LEU A 142 0.28 -7.03 17.60
C LEU A 142 0.46 -6.66 19.08
N GLU A 143 1.30 -5.67 19.38
CA GLU A 143 1.50 -5.20 20.76
C GLU A 143 0.20 -4.67 21.38
N THR A 144 -0.57 -3.88 20.63
CA THR A 144 -1.88 -3.37 21.09
C THR A 144 -2.85 -4.53 21.40
N CYS A 145 -2.85 -5.58 20.57
CA CYS A 145 -3.66 -6.78 20.81
C CYS A 145 -3.20 -7.50 22.09
N ILE A 146 -1.90 -7.66 22.30
CA ILE A 146 -1.32 -8.30 23.49
C ILE A 146 -1.68 -7.51 24.76
N GLU A 147 -1.53 -6.20 24.73
CA GLU A 147 -1.91 -5.32 25.84
C GLU A 147 -3.40 -5.41 26.15
N SER A 148 -4.25 -5.45 25.12
CA SER A 148 -5.70 -5.62 25.30
C SER A 148 -6.04 -6.99 25.92
N CYS A 149 -5.43 -8.06 25.42
CA CYS A 149 -5.64 -9.43 25.93
C CYS A 149 -5.21 -9.59 27.39
N THR A 150 -4.06 -9.02 27.76
CA THR A 150 -3.52 -9.07 29.13
C THR A 150 -4.33 -8.17 30.07
N THR A 151 -4.70 -6.96 29.65
CA THR A 151 -5.56 -6.05 30.44
C THR A 151 -6.96 -6.60 30.66
N ALA A 152 -7.52 -7.30 29.66
CA ALA A 152 -8.81 -7.97 29.76
C ALA A 152 -8.78 -9.23 30.65
N GLN A 153 -7.62 -9.61 31.20
CA GLN A 153 -7.43 -10.81 32.01
C GLN A 153 -7.97 -12.05 31.31
N THR A 154 -7.68 -12.18 30.01
CA THR A 154 -8.19 -13.27 29.18
C THR A 154 -7.84 -14.63 29.81
N PRO A 155 -8.80 -15.57 29.94
CA PRO A 155 -8.50 -16.89 30.47
C PRO A 155 -7.46 -17.63 29.62
N LYS A 156 -6.47 -18.26 30.26
CA LYS A 156 -5.46 -19.09 29.56
C LYS A 156 -6.10 -20.12 28.61
N PRO A 157 -7.14 -20.88 28.98
CA PRO A 157 -7.77 -21.84 28.06
C PRO A 157 -8.32 -21.19 26.79
N LYS A 158 -8.83 -19.96 26.90
CA LYS A 158 -9.32 -19.18 25.78
C LYS A 158 -8.18 -18.74 24.87
N ALA A 159 -7.11 -18.19 25.44
CA ALA A 159 -5.92 -17.78 24.69
C ALA A 159 -5.25 -18.98 23.99
N ASP A 160 -5.15 -20.12 24.66
CA ASP A 160 -4.58 -21.36 24.11
C ASP A 160 -5.42 -21.88 22.92
N CYS A 161 -6.75 -21.86 23.05
CA CYS A 161 -7.67 -22.21 21.97
C CYS A 161 -7.51 -21.25 20.78
N GLN A 162 -7.46 -19.94 21.05
CA GLN A 162 -7.31 -18.90 20.03
C GLN A 162 -5.98 -19.00 19.29
N ALA A 163 -4.90 -19.34 19.98
CA ALA A 163 -3.59 -19.56 19.38
C ALA A 163 -3.55 -20.76 18.42
N GLN A 164 -4.45 -21.74 18.61
CA GLN A 164 -4.51 -22.97 17.81
C GLN A 164 -5.67 -22.99 16.80
N ALA A 165 -6.51 -21.96 16.78
CA ALA A 165 -7.67 -21.89 15.89
C ALA A 165 -7.25 -21.96 14.41
N ALA A 166 -7.93 -22.80 13.64
CA ALA A 166 -7.65 -23.00 12.22
C ALA A 166 -8.35 -21.98 11.31
N SER A 167 -9.42 -21.36 11.80
CA SER A 167 -10.25 -20.39 11.09
C SER A 167 -10.66 -19.24 12.00
N GLN A 168 -11.14 -18.13 11.43
CA GLN A 168 -11.71 -17.04 12.22
C GLN A 168 -12.95 -17.48 13.02
N ASP A 169 -13.74 -18.41 12.48
CA ASP A 169 -14.91 -18.95 13.16
C ASP A 169 -14.50 -19.75 14.40
N ASP A 170 -13.48 -20.60 14.29
CA ASP A 170 -12.91 -21.35 15.43
C ASP A 170 -12.32 -20.40 16.47
N PHE A 171 -11.63 -19.34 16.02
CA PHE A 171 -11.06 -18.32 16.89
C PHE A 171 -12.14 -17.58 17.70
N ALA A 172 -13.26 -17.27 17.07
CA ALA A 172 -14.41 -16.62 17.71
C ALA A 172 -15.18 -17.57 18.65
N ALA A 173 -15.14 -18.87 18.39
CA ALA A 173 -15.80 -19.89 19.20
C ALA A 173 -15.07 -20.25 20.51
N CYS A 174 -13.81 -19.86 20.67
CA CYS A 174 -13.00 -20.11 21.86
C CYS A 174 -13.57 -19.42 23.12
N LYS A 175 -13.75 -20.19 24.20
CA LYS A 175 -14.35 -19.76 25.47
C LYS A 175 -13.35 -19.69 26.60
#